data_AF-A0AA45WZ83-F1
#
_entry.id   AF-A0AA45WZ83-F1
#
_cell.length_a   1.000
_cell.length_b   1.000
_cell.length_c   1.000
_cell.angle_alpha   90.00
_cell.angle_beta   90.00
_cell.angle_gamma   90.00
#
_symmetry.space_group_name_H-M   'P 1'
#
loop_
_entity.id
_entity.type
_entity.pdbx_description
1 polymer ?
#
loop_
_entity_poly.entity_id
_entity_poly.type
_entity_poly.pdbx_seq_one_letter_code
_entity_poly.pdbx_strand_id
1 'polypeptide(L)'
;MNKYEDKEIRGQYRRIIRYLKRWKDINFSAVGNSKPPGIGLTMLAYEKFKPQKYDSLEMKYKFDDMQALKCLLRDVILMFIPTEYSMEENELHYKIECHLPVKPYTDVFCKMSSKSMTKMKKKLEKMLITLEEVEKEVDVIEQCKLLNKLFGADFHIPSVEEESKTQMSFVPPSSISGGKV
;
A
#
# COMPACT_ATOMS: atom_id res chain seq x y z
N MET A 1 0.89 -16.04 14.23
CA MET A 1 -0.25 -16.06 13.30
C MET A 1 0.25 -16.46 11.92
N ASN A 2 0.04 -17.73 11.52
CA ASN A 2 0.35 -18.22 10.17
C ASN A 2 -0.95 -18.23 9.35
N LYS A 3 -1.42 -17.05 8.89
CA LYS A 3 -2.64 -16.96 8.08
C LYS A 3 -2.52 -17.76 6.77
N TYR A 4 -1.31 -17.80 6.21
CA TYR A 4 -1.01 -18.48 4.96
C TYR A 4 0.04 -19.57 5.20
N GLU A 5 -0.22 -20.77 4.69
CA GLU A 5 0.72 -21.91 4.73
C GLU A 5 1.84 -21.75 3.70
N ASP A 6 1.52 -21.20 2.54
CA ASP A 6 2.52 -20.90 1.53
C ASP A 6 3.54 -19.86 2.03
N LYS A 7 4.83 -20.15 1.85
CA LYS A 7 5.94 -19.31 2.33
C LYS A 7 6.01 -17.98 1.59
N GLU A 8 5.76 -18.00 0.29
CA GLU A 8 5.91 -16.84 -0.58
C GLU A 8 4.73 -15.88 -0.40
N ILE A 9 3.49 -16.41 -0.29
CA ILE A 9 2.30 -15.64 0.08
C ILE A 9 2.50 -14.98 1.44
N ARG A 10 3.02 -15.71 2.43
CA ARG A 10 3.42 -15.13 3.73
C ARG A 10 4.44 -14.02 3.57
N GLY A 11 5.38 -14.17 2.65
CA GLY A 11 6.38 -13.17 2.30
C GLY A 11 5.74 -11.87 1.84
N GLN A 12 4.84 -11.94 0.85
CA GLN A 12 4.10 -10.78 0.36
C GLN A 12 3.25 -10.16 1.46
N TYR A 13 2.47 -10.95 2.19
CA TYR A 13 1.63 -10.47 3.30
C TYR A 13 2.44 -9.64 4.33
N ARG A 14 3.61 -10.15 4.72
CA ARG A 14 4.51 -9.45 5.65
C ARG A 14 5.07 -8.15 5.07
N ARG A 15 5.43 -8.14 3.78
CA ARG A 15 5.90 -6.93 3.07
C ARG A 15 4.81 -5.86 3.05
N ILE A 16 3.58 -6.21 2.68
CA ILE A 16 2.44 -5.29 2.67
C ILE A 16 2.18 -4.66 4.04
N ILE A 17 2.22 -5.45 5.12
CA ILE A 17 2.09 -4.91 6.49
C ILE A 17 3.23 -3.93 6.81
N ARG A 18 4.47 -4.24 6.41
CA ARG A 18 5.60 -3.33 6.62
C ARG A 18 5.40 -2.01 5.87
N TYR A 19 4.94 -2.05 4.63
CA TYR A 19 4.66 -0.84 3.85
C TYR A 19 3.59 0.03 4.51
N LEU A 20 2.47 -0.56 4.96
CA LEU A 20 1.42 0.17 5.69
C LEU A 20 1.94 0.79 6.99
N LYS A 21 2.73 0.04 7.77
CA LYS A 21 3.30 0.55 9.02
C LYS A 21 4.28 1.70 8.75
N ARG A 22 5.15 1.54 7.75
CA ARG A 22 6.10 2.59 7.34
C ARG A 22 5.37 3.83 6.86
N TRP A 23 4.41 3.69 5.96
CA TRP A 23 3.56 4.79 5.51
C TRP A 23 2.91 5.52 6.69
N LYS A 24 2.33 4.79 7.64
CA LYS A 24 1.73 5.37 8.85
C LYS A 24 2.77 6.11 9.71
N ASP A 25 4.00 5.61 9.81
CA ASP A 25 5.05 6.28 10.57
C ASP A 25 5.53 7.58 9.92
N ILE A 26 5.51 7.66 8.58
CA ILE A 26 5.86 8.88 7.82
C ILE A 26 4.73 9.90 7.80
N ASN A 27 3.47 9.45 7.71
CA ASN A 27 2.34 10.32 7.38
C ASN A 27 1.53 10.81 8.60
N PHE A 28 1.87 10.37 9.82
CA PHE A 28 1.17 10.75 11.04
C PHE A 28 2.14 11.16 12.14
N SER A 29 1.81 12.26 12.83
CA SER A 29 2.51 12.66 14.04
C SER A 29 2.38 11.59 15.12
N ALA A 30 3.42 11.41 15.93
CA ALA A 30 3.39 10.52 17.09
C ALA A 30 2.54 11.08 18.25
N VAL A 31 2.06 12.32 18.15
CA VAL A 31 1.33 13.00 19.24
C VAL A 31 -0.17 12.70 19.19
N GLY A 32 -0.69 12.26 20.34
CA GLY A 32 -2.12 11.98 20.55
C GLY A 32 -2.64 10.75 19.81
N ASN A 33 -3.96 10.55 19.85
CA ASN A 33 -4.64 9.40 19.22
C ASN A 33 -4.99 9.65 17.74
N SER A 34 -4.26 10.55 17.06
CA SER A 34 -4.48 10.85 15.63
C SER A 34 -3.82 9.82 14.71
N LYS A 35 -2.80 9.12 15.22
CA LYS A 35 -2.06 8.08 14.51
C LYS A 35 -2.79 6.73 14.60
N PRO A 36 -3.05 6.06 13.47
CA PRO A 36 -3.69 4.75 13.48
C PRO A 36 -2.89 3.73 14.31
N PRO A 37 -3.53 2.92 15.16
CA PRO A 37 -2.85 1.87 15.91
C PRO A 37 -2.21 0.85 14.96
N GLY A 38 -0.94 0.51 15.20
CA GLY A 38 -0.19 -0.42 14.34
C GLY A 38 -0.79 -1.84 14.31
N ILE A 39 -1.42 -2.26 15.41
CA ILE A 39 -2.18 -3.52 15.46
C ILE A 39 -3.45 -3.43 14.61
N GLY A 40 -4.13 -2.28 14.57
CA GLY A 40 -5.30 -2.05 13.71
C GLY A 40 -4.96 -2.23 12.24
N LEU A 41 -3.86 -1.63 11.76
CA LEU A 41 -3.38 -1.86 10.39
C LEU A 41 -3.04 -3.33 10.11
N THR A 42 -2.52 -4.04 11.11
CA THR A 42 -2.19 -5.47 10.98
C THR A 42 -3.47 -6.31 10.86
N MET A 43 -4.52 -5.97 11.60
CA MET A 43 -5.81 -6.66 11.54
C MET A 43 -6.57 -6.34 10.26
N LEU A 44 -6.58 -5.09 9.80
CA LEU A 44 -7.14 -4.73 8.50
C LEU A 44 -6.47 -5.50 7.36
N ALA A 45 -5.13 -5.60 7.39
CA ALA A 45 -4.40 -6.44 6.46
C ALA A 45 -4.74 -7.93 6.64
N TYR A 46 -4.89 -8.40 7.88
CA TYR A 46 -5.33 -9.76 8.15
C TYR A 46 -6.72 -10.04 7.56
N GLU A 47 -7.64 -9.10 7.56
CA GLU A 47 -8.98 -9.31 6.99
C GLU A 47 -9.00 -9.22 5.46
N LYS A 48 -8.33 -8.22 4.89
CA LYS A 48 -8.53 -7.83 3.47
C LYS A 48 -7.39 -8.18 2.53
N PHE A 49 -6.21 -8.58 3.01
CA PHE A 49 -5.11 -8.93 2.12
C PHE A 49 -5.46 -10.14 1.24
N LYS A 50 -5.23 -9.97 -0.06
CA LYS A 50 -5.38 -10.99 -1.10
C LYS A 50 -4.04 -11.11 -1.84
N PRO A 51 -3.40 -12.29 -1.89
CA PRO A 51 -2.17 -12.46 -2.64
C PRO A 51 -2.39 -12.10 -4.10
N GLN A 52 -1.42 -11.42 -4.72
CA GLN A 52 -1.52 -10.99 -6.12
C GLN A 52 -0.55 -11.72 -7.03
N LYS A 53 -1.10 -12.06 -8.21
CA LYS A 53 -0.54 -12.72 -9.40
C LYS A 53 -0.12 -14.17 -9.23
N TYR A 54 -0.93 -15.05 -9.82
CA TYR A 54 -0.57 -16.41 -10.21
C TYR A 54 -0.25 -16.39 -11.71
N ASP A 55 0.96 -16.77 -12.06
CA ASP A 55 1.38 -17.10 -13.41
C ASP A 55 0.85 -18.50 -13.72
N SER A 56 -0.18 -18.58 -14.57
CA SER A 56 -0.81 -19.85 -14.94
C SER A 56 0.04 -20.70 -15.89
N LEU A 57 1.00 -20.10 -16.60
CA LEU A 57 1.91 -20.80 -17.50
C LEU A 57 3.05 -21.44 -16.71
N GLU A 58 3.63 -20.69 -15.77
CA GLU A 58 4.70 -21.20 -14.91
C GLU A 58 4.20 -21.92 -13.66
N MET A 59 2.89 -21.89 -13.40
CA MET A 59 2.24 -22.34 -12.15
C MET A 59 2.89 -21.77 -10.89
N LYS A 60 3.27 -20.48 -10.94
CA LYS A 60 4.00 -19.79 -9.86
C LYS A 60 3.38 -18.46 -9.53
N TYR A 61 3.48 -18.02 -8.29
CA TYR A 61 3.03 -16.67 -7.94
C TYR A 61 4.10 -15.64 -8.36
N LYS A 62 3.78 -14.77 -9.34
CA LYS A 62 4.60 -13.60 -9.67
C LYS A 62 4.21 -12.44 -8.78
N PHE A 63 4.65 -12.46 -7.52
CA PHE A 63 4.19 -11.52 -6.49
C PHE A 63 4.34 -10.05 -6.89
N ASP A 64 3.20 -9.39 -7.05
CA ASP A 64 3.10 -7.96 -7.30
C ASP A 64 2.66 -7.25 -6.03
N ASP A 65 3.64 -6.75 -5.28
CA ASP A 65 3.42 -6.01 -4.04
C ASP A 65 2.63 -4.71 -4.26
N MET A 66 2.85 -4.03 -5.40
CA MET A 66 2.16 -2.79 -5.74
C MET A 66 0.67 -3.04 -5.90
N GLN A 67 0.32 -4.05 -6.70
CA GLN A 67 -1.07 -4.43 -6.91
C GLN A 67 -1.71 -4.96 -5.61
N ALA A 68 -0.98 -5.76 -4.82
CA ALA A 68 -1.50 -6.27 -3.55
C ALA A 68 -1.79 -5.15 -2.55
N LEU A 69 -0.94 -4.13 -2.51
CA LEU A 69 -1.15 -2.95 -1.67
C LEU A 69 -2.37 -2.15 -2.14
N LYS A 70 -2.49 -1.86 -3.45
CA LYS A 70 -3.66 -1.15 -4.00
C LYS A 70 -4.97 -1.88 -3.72
N CYS A 71 -5.03 -3.20 -3.95
CA CYS A 71 -6.20 -4.02 -3.65
C CYS A 71 -6.57 -3.96 -2.17
N LEU A 72 -5.58 -4.09 -1.27
CA LEU A 72 -5.80 -3.96 0.16
C LEU A 72 -6.34 -2.58 0.54
N LEU A 73 -5.75 -1.51 0.00
CA LEU A 73 -6.19 -0.13 0.28
C LEU A 73 -7.64 0.10 -0.15
N ARG A 74 -8.02 -0.33 -1.36
CA ARG A 74 -9.40 -0.22 -1.84
C ARG A 74 -10.37 -0.92 -0.89
N ASP A 75 -10.09 -2.17 -0.54
CA ASP A 75 -10.95 -2.95 0.35
C ASP A 75 -11.04 -2.33 1.76
N VAL A 76 -9.97 -1.75 2.28
CA VAL A 76 -9.94 -1.07 3.59
C VAL A 76 -10.67 0.28 3.55
N ILE A 77 -10.51 1.08 2.50
CA ILE A 77 -11.20 2.38 2.37
C ILE A 77 -12.72 2.17 2.35
N LEU A 78 -13.20 1.09 1.72
CA LEU A 78 -14.61 0.72 1.69
C LEU A 78 -15.17 0.26 3.05
N MET A 79 -14.32 -0.03 4.03
CA MET A 79 -14.78 -0.36 5.40
C MET A 79 -15.17 0.88 6.22
N PHE A 80 -14.83 2.08 5.77
CA PHE A 80 -15.18 3.30 6.48
C PHE A 80 -16.65 3.65 6.28
N ILE A 81 -17.38 3.81 7.38
CA ILE A 81 -18.81 4.11 7.39
C ILE A 81 -19.00 5.60 7.71
N PRO A 82 -19.79 6.35 6.93
CA PRO A 82 -20.12 7.74 7.26
C PRO A 82 -20.94 7.79 8.54
N THR A 83 -20.72 8.83 9.35
CA THR A 83 -21.33 8.94 10.69
C THR A 83 -22.11 10.23 10.85
N GLU A 84 -21.41 11.36 10.96
CA GLU A 84 -22.00 12.66 11.27
C GLU A 84 -21.39 13.74 10.38
N TYR A 85 -22.18 14.76 10.06
CA TYR A 85 -21.68 15.93 9.36
C TYR A 85 -21.23 16.98 10.39
N SER A 86 -19.95 17.38 10.34
CA SER A 86 -19.43 18.45 11.17
C SER A 86 -19.70 19.80 10.50
N MET A 87 -20.53 20.62 11.14
CA MET A 87 -20.80 21.99 10.67
C MET A 87 -19.57 22.89 10.80
N GLU A 88 -18.74 22.69 11.83
CA GLU A 88 -17.52 23.47 12.08
C GLU A 88 -16.47 23.20 10.98
N GLU A 89 -16.31 21.95 10.58
CA GLU A 89 -15.34 21.53 9.56
C GLU A 89 -15.92 21.55 8.15
N ASN A 90 -17.24 21.73 8.03
CA ASN A 90 -18.01 21.59 6.79
C ASN A 90 -17.68 20.27 6.07
N GLU A 91 -17.67 19.16 6.80
CA GLU A 91 -17.23 17.85 6.31
C GLU A 91 -18.01 16.69 6.94
N LEU A 92 -18.28 15.64 6.15
CA LEU A 92 -18.77 14.35 6.64
C LEU A 92 -17.66 13.55 7.32
N HIS A 93 -17.89 13.14 8.57
CA HIS A 93 -16.97 12.29 9.31
C HIS A 93 -17.26 10.80 9.11
N TYR A 94 -16.21 10.00 9.20
CA TYR A 94 -16.24 8.56 9.01
C TYR A 94 -15.66 7.83 10.21
N LYS A 95 -16.14 6.60 10.44
CA LYS A 95 -15.57 5.65 11.39
C LYS A 95 -15.18 4.34 10.71
N ILE A 96 -14.22 3.66 11.30
CA ILE A 96 -13.86 2.27 11.00
C ILE A 96 -13.74 1.53 12.32
N GLU A 97 -14.18 0.28 12.34
CA GLU A 97 -14.14 -0.58 13.51
C GLU A 97 -13.42 -1.88 13.16
N CYS A 98 -12.65 -2.42 14.10
CA CYS A 98 -11.97 -3.69 13.96
C CYS A 98 -11.81 -4.32 15.34
N HIS A 99 -12.56 -5.39 15.59
CA HIS A 99 -12.70 -5.98 16.92
C HIS A 99 -11.68 -7.10 17.13
N LEU A 100 -10.96 -7.07 18.25
CA LEU A 100 -10.03 -8.14 18.62
C LEU A 100 -10.76 -9.49 18.70
N PRO A 101 -10.16 -10.61 18.26
CA PRO A 101 -10.83 -11.92 18.26
C PRO A 101 -10.89 -12.57 19.67
N VAL A 102 -10.53 -11.83 20.71
CA VAL A 102 -10.48 -12.30 22.09
C VAL A 102 -11.35 -11.41 22.97
N LYS A 103 -12.02 -12.00 23.98
CA LYS A 103 -12.82 -11.25 24.95
C LYS A 103 -11.97 -10.14 25.59
N PRO A 104 -12.48 -8.90 25.74
CA PRO A 104 -13.88 -8.48 25.56
C PRO A 104 -14.23 -8.01 24.13
N TYR A 105 -13.48 -8.45 23.11
CA TYR A 105 -13.64 -8.07 21.71
C TYR A 105 -13.47 -6.57 21.46
N THR A 106 -12.55 -5.93 22.19
CA THR A 106 -12.35 -4.48 22.10
C THR A 106 -12.10 -4.04 20.66
N ASP A 107 -12.82 -3.01 20.21
CA ASP A 107 -12.50 -2.32 18.96
C ASP A 107 -11.12 -1.65 19.09
N VAL A 108 -10.24 -1.99 18.16
CA VAL A 108 -8.87 -1.48 18.13
C VAL A 108 -8.83 0.02 17.86
N PHE A 109 -9.84 0.56 17.18
CA PHE A 109 -9.91 1.97 16.84
C PHE A 109 -10.69 2.82 17.86
N CYS A 110 -11.18 2.24 18.96
CA CYS A 110 -12.06 2.91 19.93
C CYS A 110 -11.48 4.19 20.57
N LYS A 111 -10.16 4.37 20.57
CA LYS A 111 -9.47 5.57 21.10
C LYS A 111 -9.32 6.70 20.09
N MET A 112 -9.59 6.46 18.80
CA MET A 112 -9.53 7.48 17.75
C MET A 112 -10.88 8.20 17.65
N SER A 113 -10.84 9.53 17.50
CA SER A 113 -12.05 10.30 17.18
C SER A 113 -12.51 10.09 15.73
N SER A 114 -13.78 10.34 15.44
CA SER A 114 -14.35 10.34 14.07
C SER A 114 -13.55 11.26 13.14
N LYS A 115 -13.17 12.46 13.60
CA LYS A 115 -12.24 13.37 12.92
C LYS A 115 -10.89 12.71 12.58
N SER A 116 -10.29 11.98 13.52
CA SER A 116 -9.00 11.31 13.31
C SER A 116 -9.11 10.14 12.32
N MET A 117 -10.19 9.36 12.41
CA MET A 117 -10.49 8.29 11.45
C MET A 117 -10.76 8.84 10.04
N THR A 118 -11.46 9.98 9.94
CA THR A 118 -11.68 10.69 8.67
C THR A 118 -10.37 11.13 8.03
N LYS A 119 -9.46 11.71 8.83
CA LYS A 119 -8.09 12.05 8.37
C LYS A 119 -7.32 10.80 7.92
N MET A 120 -7.47 9.68 8.61
CA MET A 120 -6.87 8.41 8.22
C MET A 120 -7.40 7.95 6.86
N LYS A 121 -8.73 7.93 6.65
CA LYS A 121 -9.38 7.58 5.38
C LYS A 121 -8.84 8.41 4.22
N LYS A 122 -8.85 9.74 4.35
CA LYS A 122 -8.32 10.67 3.34
C LYS A 122 -6.86 10.41 2.99
N LYS A 123 -6.03 10.10 3.99
CA LYS A 123 -4.61 9.76 3.77
C LYS A 123 -4.46 8.41 3.06
N LEU A 124 -5.29 7.40 3.36
CA LEU A 124 -5.31 6.12 2.64
C LEU A 124 -5.76 6.29 1.18
N GLU A 125 -6.79 7.11 0.93
CA GLU A 125 -7.24 7.46 -0.42
C GLU A 125 -6.12 8.15 -1.21
N LYS A 126 -5.45 9.13 -0.59
CA LYS A 126 -4.28 9.78 -1.20
C LYS A 126 -3.16 8.80 -1.50
N MET A 127 -2.88 7.86 -0.59
CA MET A 127 -1.91 6.79 -0.83
C MET A 127 -2.29 5.96 -2.04
N LEU A 128 -3.56 5.53 -2.15
CA LEU A 128 -4.04 4.77 -3.31
C LEU A 128 -3.87 5.54 -4.61
N ILE A 129 -4.28 6.81 -4.65
CA ILE A 129 -4.12 7.68 -5.83
C ILE A 129 -2.65 7.80 -6.22
N THR A 130 -1.74 8.06 -5.27
CA THR A 130 -0.30 8.14 -5.56
C THR A 130 0.26 6.84 -6.12
N LEU A 131 -0.20 5.68 -5.65
CA LEU A 131 0.23 4.39 -6.21
C LEU A 131 -0.30 4.17 -7.64
N GLU A 132 -1.49 4.69 -7.95
CA GLU A 132 -2.03 4.68 -9.32
C GLU A 132 -1.31 5.69 -10.24
N GLU A 133 -0.83 6.81 -9.71
CA GLU A 133 0.04 7.75 -10.42
C GLU A 133 1.39 7.11 -10.74
N VAL A 134 2.02 6.44 -9.78
CA VAL A 134 3.28 5.70 -9.96
C VAL A 134 3.16 4.65 -11.07
N GLU A 135 2.03 3.94 -11.14
CA GLU A 135 1.81 2.93 -12.18
C GLU A 135 1.66 3.51 -13.59
N LYS A 136 1.22 4.77 -13.69
CA LYS A 136 1.04 5.48 -14.97
C LYS A 136 2.29 6.24 -15.40
N GLU A 137 3.15 6.60 -14.45
CA GLU A 137 4.41 7.28 -14.71
C GLU A 137 5.36 6.36 -15.48
N VAL A 138 6.06 6.89 -16.47
CA VAL A 138 6.99 6.14 -17.34
C VAL A 138 8.44 6.32 -16.91
N ASP A 139 8.76 7.44 -16.25
CA ASP A 139 10.10 7.70 -15.73
C ASP A 139 10.29 7.05 -14.36
N VAL A 140 11.24 6.11 -14.27
CA VAL A 140 11.60 5.40 -13.03
C VAL A 140 12.03 6.35 -11.92
N ILE A 141 12.74 7.45 -12.26
CA ILE A 141 13.18 8.44 -11.26
C ILE A 141 11.97 9.15 -10.67
N GLU A 142 10.99 9.53 -11.50
CA GLU A 142 9.75 10.16 -11.04
C GLU A 142 8.88 9.19 -10.23
N GLN A 143 8.79 7.92 -10.64
CA GLN A 143 8.17 6.86 -9.83
C GLN A 143 8.82 6.78 -8.44
N CYS A 144 10.15 6.72 -8.40
CA CYS A 144 10.90 6.66 -7.14
C CYS A 144 10.71 7.92 -6.28
N LYS A 145 10.63 9.11 -6.86
CA LYS A 145 10.32 10.36 -6.14
C LYS A 145 8.95 10.31 -5.48
N LEU A 146 7.92 9.84 -6.21
CA LEU A 146 6.57 9.68 -5.67
C LEU A 146 6.55 8.68 -4.50
N LEU A 147 7.21 7.53 -4.66
CA LEU A 147 7.30 6.50 -3.61
C LEU A 147 8.15 6.96 -2.41
N ASN A 148 9.20 7.73 -2.64
CA ASN A 148 10.01 8.35 -1.58
C ASN A 148 9.20 9.32 -0.74
N LYS A 149 8.38 10.16 -1.37
CA LYS A 149 7.46 11.04 -0.63
C LYS A 149 6.46 10.27 0.21
N LEU A 150 6.01 9.11 -0.27
CA LEU A 150 5.00 8.29 0.40
C LEU A 150 5.57 7.46 1.57
N PHE A 151 6.74 6.85 1.37
CA PHE A 151 7.39 5.93 2.31
C PHE A 151 8.60 6.51 3.05
N GLY A 152 8.94 7.76 2.79
CA GLY A 152 10.02 8.52 3.44
C GLY A 152 11.37 8.40 2.73
N ALA A 153 12.32 9.20 3.21
CA ALA A 153 13.63 9.42 2.58
C ALA A 153 14.47 8.14 2.38
N ASP A 154 14.25 7.10 3.20
CA ASP A 154 14.95 5.81 3.09
C ASP A 154 14.59 5.02 1.82
N PHE A 155 13.52 5.40 1.12
CA PHE A 155 13.18 4.81 -0.18
C PHE A 155 14.07 5.45 -1.26
N HIS A 156 15.09 4.71 -1.70
CA HIS A 156 16.11 5.24 -2.61
C HIS A 156 15.55 5.80 -3.93
N ILE A 157 16.10 6.94 -4.35
CA ILE A 157 15.88 7.53 -5.67
C ILE A 157 17.18 7.35 -6.46
N PRO A 158 17.17 6.64 -7.59
CA PRO A 158 18.38 6.41 -8.38
C PRO A 158 18.85 7.72 -9.03
N SER A 159 20.15 7.81 -9.27
CA SER A 159 20.73 8.91 -10.04
C SER A 159 20.49 8.74 -11.54
N VAL A 160 20.51 9.84 -12.29
CA VAL A 160 20.36 9.84 -13.76
C VAL A 160 21.43 8.97 -14.44
N GLU A 161 22.63 8.91 -13.86
CA GLU A 161 23.75 8.11 -14.35
C GLU A 161 23.54 6.60 -14.13
N GLU A 162 22.91 6.20 -13.02
CA GLU A 162 22.58 4.79 -12.74
C GLU A 162 21.47 4.29 -13.67
N GLU A 163 20.46 5.13 -13.94
CA GLU A 163 19.37 4.79 -14.86
C GLU A 163 19.84 4.69 -16.31
N SER A 164 20.65 5.65 -16.78
CA SER A 164 21.17 5.64 -18.16
C SER A 164 22.08 4.43 -18.45
N LYS A 165 22.92 4.02 -17.49
CA LYS A 165 23.73 2.79 -17.61
C LYS A 165 22.88 1.53 -17.72
N THR A 166 21.76 1.48 -17.00
CA THR A 166 20.82 0.36 -17.05
C THR A 166 20.14 0.26 -18.41
N GLN A 167 19.71 1.38 -19.00
CA GLN A 167 19.13 1.41 -20.34
C GLN A 167 20.11 0.98 -21.44
N MET A 168 21.37 1.40 -21.38
CA MET A 168 22.38 0.98 -22.38
C MET A 168 22.69 -0.52 -22.33
N SER A 169 22.51 -1.16 -21.17
CA SER A 169 22.73 -2.61 -21.03
C SER A 169 21.61 -3.46 -21.64
N PHE A 170 20.46 -2.85 -21.95
CA PHE A 170 19.35 -3.52 -22.62
C PHE A 170 19.54 -3.46 -24.15
N VAL A 171 20.23 -4.47 -24.69
CA VAL A 171 20.29 -4.69 -26.15
C VAL A 171 19.13 -5.63 -26.52
N PRO A 172 18.10 -5.16 -27.26
CA PRO A 172 17.07 -6.06 -27.74
C PRO A 172 17.69 -7.10 -28.69
N PRO A 173 17.26 -8.37 -28.68
CA PRO A 173 17.75 -9.36 -29.62
C PRO A 173 17.46 -8.87 -31.04
N SER A 174 18.51 -8.68 -31.83
CA SER A 174 18.40 -8.29 -33.23
C SER A 174 17.81 -9.47 -34.02
N SER A 175 16.59 -9.30 -34.50
CA SER A 175 15.99 -10.19 -35.50
C SER A 175 16.78 -10.09 -36.80
N ILE A 176 17.71 -11.01 -37.02
CA ILE A 176 18.37 -11.22 -38.30
C ILE A 176 17.36 -11.90 -39.23
N SER A 177 16.66 -11.12 -40.05
CA SER A 177 16.01 -11.61 -41.27
C SER A 177 16.90 -11.26 -42.46
N GLY A 178 17.98 -12.03 -42.61
CA GLY A 178 18.81 -12.06 -43.81
C GLY A 178 18.29 -13.13 -44.75
N GLY A 179 17.19 -12.88 -45.44
CA GLY A 179 16.72 -13.72 -46.55
C GLY A 179 17.18 -13.15 -47.88
N LYS A 180 18.36 -13.57 -48.36
CA LYS A 180 18.70 -13.49 -49.78
C LYS A 180 18.13 -14.73 -50.47
N VAL A 181 17.22 -14.53 -51.42
CA VAL A 181 17.18 -15.28 -52.69
C VAL A 181 16.70 -14.32 -53.77
#